data_AF-A0A127M9J6-F1
#
_entry.id   AF-A0A127M9J6-F1
#
_cell.length_a   1.000
_cell.length_b   1.000
_cell.length_c   1.000
_cell.angle_alpha   90.00
_cell.angle_beta   90.00
_cell.angle_gamma   90.00
#
_symmetry.space_group_name_H-M   'P 1'
#
loop_
_entity.id
_entity.type
_entity.pdbx_description
1 polymer ?
#
loop_
_entity_poly.entity_id
_entity_poly.type
_entity_poly.pdbx_seq_one_letter_code
_entity_poly.pdbx_strand_id
1 'polypeptide(L)'
;MYRQYDLDAQAGAEAFDRDLNGLSYTYGFGFSAVSVEAAFKNYYEQDRLIYYMAVDLKLNLYNLFSTIRELEALRSRSCMQEMFSFHNKWVNFVAVYRSFYDKFMNVAVKAGYPEKYDSFDRARSKAKTFRKIALENGAVYLEKVEMFLAFPEEFVLWTNEFINKINDQYRTAELHGSGKARKWVFTESDLSRTPYADLQDLVNHMGQFINILGCIFSGREFAELLEKELAP
;
A
#
# COMPACT_ATOMS: atom_id res chain seq x y z
N MET A 1 -17.38 19.93 -6.46
CA MET A 1 -17.08 20.77 -5.28
C MET A 1 -15.95 20.09 -4.52
N TYR A 2 -14.78 20.72 -4.39
CA TYR A 2 -13.68 20.14 -3.62
C TYR A 2 -13.96 20.38 -2.14
N ARG A 3 -14.16 19.31 -1.37
CA ARG A 3 -14.30 19.40 0.09
C ARG A 3 -12.91 19.62 0.70
N GLN A 4 -12.76 20.68 1.48
CA GLN A 4 -11.57 20.90 2.30
C GLN A 4 -11.79 20.25 3.67
N TYR A 5 -10.76 19.59 4.19
CA TYR A 5 -10.77 18.96 5.51
C TYR A 5 -9.73 19.65 6.38
N ASP A 6 -10.10 19.96 7.61
CA ASP A 6 -9.17 20.36 8.65
C ASP A 6 -8.62 19.09 9.33
N LEU A 7 -7.47 18.61 8.86
CA LEU A 7 -6.87 17.37 9.36
C LEU A 7 -6.20 17.54 10.72
N ASP A 8 -6.17 18.75 11.28
CA ASP A 8 -5.67 19.03 12.62
C ASP A 8 -6.80 18.97 13.66
N ALA A 9 -8.05 18.86 13.20
CA ALA A 9 -9.24 18.63 14.01
C ALA A 9 -9.74 17.20 13.83
N GLN A 10 -10.09 16.53 14.94
CA GLN A 10 -10.62 15.17 14.93
C GLN A 10 -11.83 15.03 13.98
N ALA A 11 -12.76 15.98 14.00
CA ALA A 11 -13.93 15.97 13.13
C ALA A 11 -13.57 16.03 11.63
N GLY A 12 -12.47 16.70 11.28
CA GLY A 12 -11.99 16.75 9.90
C GLY A 12 -11.30 15.45 9.48
N ALA A 13 -10.52 14.83 10.37
CA ALA A 13 -9.94 13.50 10.17
C ALA A 13 -11.04 12.42 9.99
N GLU A 14 -12.08 12.42 10.84
CA GLU A 14 -13.24 11.54 10.75
C GLU A 14 -14.02 11.74 9.43
N ALA A 15 -14.26 13.00 9.05
CA ALA A 15 -14.95 13.31 7.81
C ALA A 15 -14.16 12.84 6.59
N PHE A 16 -12.84 13.01 6.60
CA PHE A 16 -11.95 12.55 5.57
C PHE A 16 -11.95 11.02 5.44
N ASP A 17 -11.82 10.31 6.57
CA ASP A 17 -11.81 8.84 6.61
C ASP A 17 -13.13 8.28 6.09
N ARG A 18 -14.26 8.81 6.59
CA ARG A 18 -15.61 8.40 6.16
C ARG A 18 -15.83 8.61 4.66
N ASP A 19 -15.44 9.77 4.13
CA ASP A 19 -15.66 10.09 2.72
C ASP A 19 -14.82 9.15 1.83
N LEU A 20 -13.56 8.86 2.20
CA LEU A 20 -12.74 7.88 1.47
C LEU A 20 -13.26 6.44 1.61
N ASN A 21 -13.74 6.03 2.78
CA ASN A 21 -14.34 4.71 3.00
C ASN A 21 -15.65 4.55 2.20
N GLY A 22 -16.46 5.60 2.10
CA GLY A 22 -17.67 5.60 1.27
C GLY A 22 -17.33 5.42 -0.21
N LEU A 23 -16.25 6.04 -0.68
CA LEU A 23 -15.75 5.85 -2.04
C LEU A 23 -15.08 4.48 -2.24
N SER A 24 -14.69 3.80 -1.15
CA SER A 24 -13.99 2.52 -1.21
C SER A 24 -14.89 1.30 -1.12
N TYR A 25 -16.17 1.45 -0.79
CA TYR A 25 -17.14 0.34 -0.76
C TYR A 25 -17.17 -0.45 -2.09
N THR A 26 -16.70 0.16 -3.18
CA THR A 26 -16.49 -0.50 -4.48
C THR A 26 -15.27 -1.43 -4.57
N TYR A 27 -14.38 -1.45 -3.58
CA TYR A 27 -13.09 -2.18 -3.65
C TYR A 27 -12.99 -3.41 -2.72
N GLY A 28 -14.04 -3.73 -1.95
CA GLY A 28 -14.06 -4.90 -1.06
C GLY A 28 -13.50 -4.64 0.35
N PHE A 29 -13.54 -5.69 1.19
CA PHE A 29 -13.18 -5.67 2.61
C PHE A 29 -11.75 -5.16 2.86
N GLY A 30 -11.55 -4.39 3.93
CA GLY A 30 -10.23 -4.04 4.46
C GLY A 30 -9.80 -2.57 4.29
N PHE A 31 -10.31 -1.81 3.32
CA PHE A 31 -9.86 -0.40 3.18
C PHE A 31 -10.13 0.45 4.43
N SER A 32 -11.23 0.18 5.15
CA SER A 32 -11.59 0.83 6.41
C SER A 32 -10.67 0.46 7.58
N ALA A 33 -9.92 -0.65 7.49
CA ALA A 33 -8.97 -1.06 8.54
C ALA A 33 -7.86 -0.03 8.74
N VAL A 34 -7.47 0.65 7.66
CA VAL A 34 -6.54 1.78 7.71
C VAL A 34 -7.33 3.02 8.13
N SER A 35 -7.59 3.17 9.43
CA SER A 35 -8.41 4.27 9.94
C SER A 35 -7.57 5.51 10.26
N VAL A 36 -7.88 6.61 9.58
CA VAL A 36 -7.28 7.92 9.87
C VAL A 36 -7.84 8.48 11.17
N GLU A 37 -9.10 8.19 11.49
CA GLU A 37 -9.69 8.51 12.80
C GLU A 37 -8.93 7.84 13.93
N ALA A 38 -8.66 6.52 13.83
CA ALA A 38 -7.91 5.81 14.86
C ALA A 38 -6.46 6.31 14.95
N ALA A 39 -5.82 6.57 13.80
CA ALA A 39 -4.50 7.17 13.77
C ALA A 39 -4.46 8.54 14.46
N PHE A 40 -5.50 9.37 14.29
CA PHE A 40 -5.62 10.66 14.97
C PHE A 40 -5.60 10.47 16.49
N LYS A 41 -6.45 9.58 17.00
CA LYS A 41 -6.55 9.29 18.45
C LYS A 41 -5.24 8.76 19.03
N ASN A 42 -4.57 7.87 18.30
CA ASN A 42 -3.38 7.17 18.80
C ASN A 42 -2.09 8.01 18.64
N TYR A 43 -1.98 8.82 17.58
CA TYR A 43 -0.71 9.45 17.20
C TYR A 43 -0.73 10.98 17.14
N TYR A 44 -1.87 11.66 17.00
CA TYR A 44 -1.84 13.11 16.72
C TYR A 44 -1.13 13.95 17.79
N GLU A 45 -1.33 13.64 19.08
CA GLU A 45 -0.66 14.37 20.17
C GLU A 45 0.72 13.79 20.52
N GLN A 46 1.02 12.56 20.10
CA GLN A 46 2.22 11.82 20.52
C GLN A 46 3.32 11.75 19.46
N ASP A 47 2.93 11.53 18.20
CA ASP A 47 3.81 11.47 17.04
C ASP A 47 3.03 11.87 15.77
N ARG A 48 2.92 13.18 15.54
CA ARG A 48 2.22 13.76 14.38
C ARG A 48 2.72 13.23 13.05
N LEU A 49 3.99 12.82 12.97
CA LEU A 49 4.56 12.32 11.73
C LEU A 49 3.87 11.01 11.33
N ILE A 50 3.67 10.07 12.27
CA ILE A 50 2.96 8.82 11.99
C ILE A 50 1.50 9.11 11.59
N TYR A 51 0.84 10.05 12.27
CA TYR A 51 -0.51 10.45 11.90
C TYR A 51 -0.61 10.95 10.44
N TYR A 52 0.23 11.91 10.03
CA TYR A 52 0.18 12.40 8.64
C TYR A 52 0.64 11.35 7.62
N MET A 53 1.53 10.42 8.01
CA MET A 53 1.82 9.26 7.18
C MET A 53 0.60 8.37 6.99
N ALA A 54 -0.27 8.21 8.00
CA ALA A 54 -1.52 7.47 7.88
C ALA A 54 -2.48 8.14 6.88
N VAL A 55 -2.62 9.47 6.93
CA VAL A 55 -3.41 10.26 5.97
C VAL A 55 -2.90 10.04 4.54
N ASP A 56 -1.60 10.21 4.32
CA ASP A 56 -0.99 10.06 2.99
C ASP A 56 -1.14 8.61 2.49
N LEU A 57 -0.94 7.62 3.36
CA LEU A 57 -1.08 6.22 3.01
C LEU A 57 -2.54 5.86 2.64
N LYS A 58 -3.53 6.40 3.36
CA LYS A 58 -4.95 6.22 3.04
C LYS A 58 -5.29 6.73 1.64
N LEU A 59 -4.78 7.90 1.27
CA LEU A 59 -4.92 8.44 -0.10
C LEU A 59 -4.24 7.55 -1.14
N ASN A 60 -3.05 7.03 -0.83
CA ASN A 60 -2.31 6.18 -1.76
C ASN A 60 -2.98 4.83 -1.95
N LEU A 61 -3.56 4.25 -0.89
CA LEU A 61 -4.41 3.08 -0.98
C LEU A 61 -5.62 3.35 -1.87
N TYR A 62 -6.30 4.48 -1.69
CA TYR A 62 -7.44 4.86 -2.52
C TYR A 62 -7.05 4.93 -4.00
N ASN A 63 -5.95 5.64 -4.29
CA ASN A 63 -5.42 5.76 -5.64
C ASN A 63 -5.02 4.40 -6.20
N LEU A 64 -4.37 3.55 -5.40
CA LEU A 64 -3.94 2.21 -5.81
C LEU A 64 -5.15 1.37 -6.22
N PHE A 65 -6.15 1.25 -5.36
CA PHE A 65 -7.38 0.51 -5.67
C PHE A 65 -8.13 1.08 -6.88
N SER A 66 -8.16 2.40 -7.01
CA SER A 66 -8.75 3.05 -8.19
C SER A 66 -8.02 2.64 -9.47
N THR A 67 -6.68 2.65 -9.48
CA THR A 67 -5.89 2.21 -10.65
C THR A 67 -6.03 0.72 -10.94
N ILE A 68 -6.11 -0.14 -9.91
CA ILE A 68 -6.38 -1.58 -10.07
C ILE A 68 -7.72 -1.78 -10.77
N ARG A 69 -8.77 -1.08 -10.33
CA ARG A 69 -10.10 -1.17 -10.96
C ARG A 69 -10.11 -0.67 -12.39
N GLU A 70 -9.42 0.44 -12.67
CA GLU A 70 -9.28 0.95 -14.04
C GLU A 70 -8.57 -0.06 -14.95
N LEU A 71 -7.58 -0.80 -14.43
CA LEU A 71 -6.94 -1.89 -15.16
C LEU A 71 -7.88 -3.08 -15.38
N GLU A 72 -8.64 -3.51 -14.36
CA GLU A 72 -9.64 -4.57 -14.51
C GLU A 72 -10.72 -4.23 -15.54
N ALA A 73 -11.15 -2.97 -15.61
CA ALA A 73 -12.12 -2.52 -16.61
C ALA A 73 -11.60 -2.62 -18.06
N LEU A 74 -10.28 -2.71 -18.26
CA LEU A 74 -9.62 -2.82 -19.57
C LEU A 74 -9.18 -4.25 -19.90
N ARG A 75 -9.68 -5.25 -19.15
CA ARG A 75 -9.29 -6.66 -19.29
C ARG A 75 -9.59 -7.27 -20.64
N SER A 76 -10.68 -6.86 -21.28
CA SER A 76 -11.11 -7.39 -22.58
C SER A 76 -10.64 -6.56 -23.78
N ARG A 77 -9.53 -5.81 -23.67
CA ARG A 77 -9.05 -4.92 -24.72
C ARG A 77 -9.05 -5.61 -26.10
N SER A 78 -9.80 -5.02 -27.03
CA SER A 78 -10.13 -5.53 -28.35
C SER A 78 -9.54 -4.68 -29.47
N CYS A 79 -9.17 -3.44 -29.16
CA CYS A 79 -8.65 -2.48 -30.14
C CYS A 79 -7.39 -1.74 -29.67
N MET A 80 -6.74 -1.05 -30.61
CA MET A 80 -5.51 -0.31 -30.35
C MET A 80 -5.67 0.81 -29.31
N GLN A 81 -6.82 1.48 -29.30
CA GLN A 81 -7.11 2.53 -28.32
C GLN A 81 -7.17 1.99 -26.89
N GLU A 82 -7.74 0.80 -26.70
CA GLU A 82 -7.78 0.13 -25.40
C GLU A 82 -6.39 -0.37 -24.98
N MET A 83 -5.54 -0.80 -25.93
CA MET A 83 -4.14 -1.12 -25.64
C MET A 83 -3.34 0.10 -25.14
N PHE A 84 -3.48 1.26 -25.79
CA PHE A 84 -2.84 2.50 -25.32
C PHE A 84 -3.41 2.95 -23.98
N SER A 85 -4.73 2.88 -23.80
CA SER A 85 -5.38 3.19 -22.52
C SER A 85 -4.84 2.30 -21.41
N PHE A 86 -4.76 0.99 -21.66
CA PHE A 86 -4.19 0.02 -20.73
C PHE A 86 -2.75 0.38 -20.37
N HIS A 87 -1.91 0.68 -21.37
CA HIS A 87 -0.52 1.07 -21.14
C HIS A 87 -0.41 2.27 -20.20
N ASN A 88 -1.19 3.32 -20.44
CA ASN A 88 -1.19 4.53 -19.62
C ASN A 88 -1.65 4.24 -18.20
N LYS A 89 -2.72 3.46 -18.04
CA LYS A 89 -3.22 3.05 -16.72
C LYS A 89 -2.22 2.16 -15.98
N TRP A 90 -1.52 1.30 -16.69
CA TRP A 90 -0.49 0.43 -16.13
C TRP A 90 0.71 1.23 -15.61
N VAL A 91 1.20 2.19 -16.39
CA VAL A 91 2.28 3.10 -15.94
C VAL A 91 1.85 3.87 -14.69
N ASN A 92 0.60 4.35 -14.64
CA ASN A 92 0.07 5.02 -13.47
C ASN A 92 -0.01 4.09 -12.24
N PHE A 93 -0.54 2.87 -12.42
CA PHE A 93 -0.56 1.85 -11.37
C PHE A 93 0.84 1.58 -10.81
N VAL A 94 1.85 1.40 -11.65
CA VAL A 94 3.24 1.18 -11.20
C VAL A 94 3.76 2.35 -10.37
N ALA A 95 3.46 3.60 -10.77
CA ALA A 95 3.85 4.78 -10.01
C ALA A 95 3.17 4.83 -8.63
N VAL A 96 1.85 4.60 -8.60
CA VAL A 96 1.06 4.63 -7.37
C VAL A 96 1.44 3.48 -6.43
N TYR A 97 1.58 2.26 -6.93
CA TYR A 97 2.01 1.10 -6.16
C TYR A 97 3.38 1.32 -5.50
N ARG A 98 4.36 1.86 -6.25
CA ARG A 98 5.68 2.19 -5.69
C ARG A 98 5.59 3.24 -4.59
N SER A 99 4.74 4.26 -4.78
CA SER A 99 4.52 5.28 -3.75
C SER A 99 3.87 4.69 -2.49
N PHE A 100 2.86 3.84 -2.68
CA PHE A 100 2.22 3.09 -1.59
C PHE A 100 3.24 2.26 -0.80
N TYR A 101 4.06 1.47 -1.49
CA TYR A 101 5.03 0.62 -0.81
C TYR A 101 6.09 1.42 -0.05
N ASP A 102 6.60 2.50 -0.63
CA ASP A 102 7.55 3.37 0.06
C ASP A 102 6.95 3.91 1.36
N LYS A 103 5.71 4.39 1.32
CA LYS A 103 4.99 4.90 2.49
C LYS A 103 4.72 3.80 3.51
N PHE A 104 4.32 2.61 3.06
CA PHE A 104 4.14 1.44 3.92
C PHE A 104 5.43 1.14 4.70
N MET A 105 6.59 1.06 4.02
CA MET A 105 7.86 0.81 4.70
C MET A 105 8.23 1.94 5.67
N ASN A 106 8.04 3.21 5.26
CA ASN A 106 8.34 4.35 6.13
C ASN A 106 7.50 4.27 7.41
N VAL A 107 6.20 3.99 7.31
CA VAL A 107 5.30 3.80 8.47
C VAL A 107 5.74 2.62 9.31
N ALA A 108 5.96 1.45 8.70
CA ALA A 108 6.32 0.23 9.41
C ALA A 108 7.63 0.40 10.20
N VAL A 109 8.64 1.03 9.61
CA VAL A 109 9.91 1.29 10.29
C VAL A 109 9.78 2.40 11.30
N LYS A 110 9.05 3.49 11.00
CA LYS A 110 8.89 4.62 11.94
C LYS A 110 8.15 4.21 13.20
N ALA A 111 7.08 3.43 13.05
CA ALA A 111 6.24 2.97 14.16
C ALA A 111 6.86 1.78 14.89
N GLY A 112 7.43 0.81 14.17
CA GLY A 112 8.00 -0.40 14.76
C GLY A 112 9.42 -0.22 15.27
N TYR A 113 10.30 0.36 14.46
CA TYR A 113 11.74 0.39 14.70
C TYR A 113 12.26 1.84 14.70
N PRO A 114 11.76 2.72 15.59
CA PRO A 114 12.08 4.15 15.59
C PRO A 114 13.59 4.41 15.68
N GLU A 115 14.34 3.56 16.38
CA GLU A 115 15.79 3.61 16.51
C GLU A 115 16.54 3.33 15.21
N LYS A 116 15.91 2.63 14.26
CA LYS A 116 16.47 2.33 12.93
C LYS A 116 15.99 3.29 11.85
N TYR A 117 14.97 4.10 12.12
CA TYR A 117 14.30 4.95 11.13
C TYR A 117 15.25 5.91 10.41
N ASP A 118 16.11 6.63 11.12
CA ASP A 118 17.04 7.58 10.48
C ASP A 118 18.02 6.90 9.52
N SER A 119 18.49 5.70 9.89
CA SER A 119 19.38 4.90 9.03
C SER A 119 18.64 4.34 7.81
N PHE A 120 17.37 3.97 7.99
CA PHE A 120 16.49 3.49 6.95
C PHE A 120 16.14 4.60 5.95
N ASP A 121 15.78 5.80 6.44
CA ASP A 121 15.37 6.92 5.60
C ASP A 121 16.50 7.39 4.68
N ARG A 122 17.75 7.37 5.19
CA ARG A 122 18.96 7.72 4.44
C ARG A 122 19.49 6.58 3.56
N ALA A 123 18.89 5.40 3.60
CA ALA A 123 19.41 4.26 2.87
C ALA A 123 19.24 4.41 1.35
N ARG A 124 20.27 4.01 0.60
CA ARG A 124 20.23 4.00 -0.88
C ARG A 124 19.11 3.12 -1.45
N SER A 125 18.74 2.05 -0.74
CA SER A 125 17.66 1.15 -1.13
C SER A 125 16.79 0.85 0.09
N LYS A 126 15.73 1.65 0.28
CA LYS A 126 14.74 1.46 1.35
C LYS A 126 14.18 0.04 1.35
N ALA A 127 13.83 -0.53 0.20
CA ALA A 127 13.35 -1.91 0.08
C ALA A 127 14.30 -2.96 0.68
N LYS A 128 15.61 -2.89 0.37
CA LYS A 128 16.61 -3.82 0.92
C LYS A 128 16.81 -3.63 2.41
N THR A 129 16.83 -2.38 2.87
CA THR A 129 16.99 -2.05 4.28
C THR A 129 15.76 -2.48 5.10
N PHE A 130 14.55 -2.26 4.60
CA PHE A 130 13.32 -2.74 5.21
C PHE A 130 13.33 -4.27 5.35
N ARG A 131 13.66 -5.00 4.27
CA ARG A 131 13.79 -6.48 4.32
C ARG A 131 14.76 -6.91 5.41
N LYS A 132 15.93 -6.27 5.51
CA LYS A 132 16.92 -6.58 6.55
C LYS A 132 16.33 -6.35 7.95
N ILE A 133 15.75 -5.17 8.18
CA ILE A 133 15.15 -4.81 9.48
C ILE A 133 14.04 -5.79 9.85
N ALA A 134 13.10 -6.05 8.97
CA ALA A 134 11.95 -6.91 9.26
C ALA A 134 12.38 -8.37 9.55
N LEU A 135 13.31 -8.94 8.77
CA LEU A 135 13.79 -10.31 8.97
C LEU A 135 14.66 -10.48 10.22
N GLU A 136 15.47 -9.48 10.59
CA GLU A 136 16.31 -9.55 11.79
C GLU A 136 15.51 -9.51 13.10
N ASN A 137 14.29 -8.98 13.08
CA ASN A 137 13.49 -8.76 14.30
C ASN A 137 12.25 -9.66 14.35
N GLY A 138 11.63 -9.98 13.20
CA GLY A 138 10.48 -10.88 13.04
C GLY A 138 9.16 -10.34 13.61
N ALA A 139 9.20 -9.70 14.77
CA ALA A 139 8.10 -9.01 15.41
C ALA A 139 8.59 -7.73 16.12
N VAL A 140 7.65 -6.89 16.53
CA VAL A 140 7.94 -5.63 17.21
C VAL A 140 6.82 -5.25 18.17
N TYR A 141 7.17 -4.64 19.29
CA TYR A 141 6.20 -4.07 20.21
C TYR A 141 5.95 -2.61 19.86
N LEU A 142 4.71 -2.30 19.50
CA LEU A 142 4.27 -0.94 19.18
C LEU A 142 3.80 -0.26 20.46
N GLU A 143 4.71 0.42 21.16
CA GLU A 143 4.45 1.05 22.46
C GLU A 143 3.21 1.97 22.44
N LYS A 144 3.03 2.74 21.36
CA LYS A 144 1.94 3.73 21.24
C LYS A 144 0.53 3.13 21.18
N VAL A 145 0.43 1.88 20.78
CA VAL A 145 -0.84 1.16 20.63
C VAL A 145 -0.85 -0.17 21.41
N GLU A 146 0.14 -0.34 22.30
CA GLU A 146 0.33 -1.44 23.23
C GLU A 146 0.15 -2.86 22.65
N MET A 147 0.73 -3.12 21.47
CA MET A 147 0.57 -4.41 20.80
C MET A 147 1.86 -4.99 20.22
N PHE A 148 1.90 -6.31 20.08
CA PHE A 148 2.91 -6.98 19.27
C PHE A 148 2.43 -7.10 17.83
N LEU A 149 3.29 -6.68 16.90
CA LEU A 149 3.08 -6.80 15.46
C LEU A 149 4.14 -7.73 14.88
N ALA A 150 3.71 -8.76 14.16
CA ALA A 150 4.62 -9.64 13.43
C ALA A 150 4.75 -9.22 11.96
N PHE A 151 5.94 -9.39 11.40
CA PHE A 151 6.20 -9.31 9.96
C PHE A 151 6.57 -10.71 9.46
N PRO A 152 5.60 -11.48 8.94
CA PRO A 152 5.88 -12.84 8.47
C PRO A 152 7.00 -12.85 7.42
N GLU A 153 7.97 -13.74 7.57
CA GLU A 153 9.12 -13.84 6.67
C GLU A 153 8.68 -13.99 5.20
N GLU A 154 7.71 -14.86 4.94
CA GLU A 154 7.15 -15.08 3.60
C GLU A 154 6.62 -13.78 2.97
N PHE A 155 5.88 -12.98 3.74
CA PHE A 155 5.36 -11.69 3.28
C PHE A 155 6.49 -10.70 2.98
N VAL A 156 7.50 -10.62 3.83
CA VAL A 156 8.64 -9.70 3.65
C VAL A 156 9.46 -10.08 2.41
N LEU A 157 9.69 -11.38 2.19
CA LEU A 157 10.39 -11.89 1.02
C LEU A 157 9.59 -11.64 -0.26
N TRP A 158 8.32 -12.07 -0.28
CA TRP A 158 7.41 -11.86 -1.41
C TRP A 158 7.34 -10.39 -1.79
N THR A 159 7.16 -9.50 -0.81
CA THR A 159 7.02 -8.07 -1.08
C THR A 159 8.28 -7.51 -1.75
N ASN A 160 9.46 -7.87 -1.27
CA ASN A 160 10.72 -7.42 -1.86
C ASN A 160 10.89 -7.93 -3.29
N GLU A 161 10.58 -9.20 -3.53
CA GLU A 161 10.66 -9.84 -4.84
C GLU A 161 9.66 -9.24 -5.83
N PHE A 162 8.41 -9.06 -5.41
CA PHE A 162 7.35 -8.48 -6.22
C PHE A 162 7.73 -7.07 -6.67
N ILE A 163 8.30 -6.25 -5.79
CA ILE A 163 8.68 -4.88 -6.14
C ILE A 163 9.87 -4.85 -7.09
N ASN A 164 10.85 -5.72 -6.89
CA ASN A 164 11.95 -5.85 -7.83
C ASN A 164 11.41 -6.29 -9.20
N LYS A 165 10.51 -7.27 -9.23
CA LYS A 165 9.83 -7.72 -10.45
C LYS A 165 9.09 -6.57 -11.15
N ILE A 166 8.25 -5.82 -10.43
CA ILE A 166 7.50 -4.69 -10.99
C ILE A 166 8.46 -3.60 -11.48
N ASN A 167 9.50 -3.27 -10.72
CA ASN A 167 10.50 -2.28 -11.12
C ASN A 167 11.25 -2.72 -12.38
N ASP A 168 11.67 -3.97 -12.47
CA ASP A 168 12.49 -4.47 -13.58
C ASP A 168 11.67 -4.67 -14.86
N GLN A 169 10.41 -5.12 -14.73
CA GLN A 169 9.53 -5.35 -15.87
C GLN A 169 8.94 -4.05 -16.43
N TYR A 170 8.62 -3.10 -15.56
CA TYR A 170 7.76 -1.97 -15.91
C TYR A 170 8.36 -0.58 -15.70
N ARG A 171 9.64 -0.47 -15.33
CA ARG A 171 10.40 0.75 -15.69
C ARG A 171 10.29 0.94 -17.20
N THR A 172 10.04 2.18 -17.65
CA THR A 172 10.15 2.49 -19.08
C THR A 172 11.63 2.60 -19.43
N ALA A 173 12.03 2.08 -20.59
CA ALA A 173 13.38 2.29 -21.10
C ALA A 173 13.68 3.80 -21.28
N GLU A 174 12.65 4.64 -21.35
CA GLU A 174 12.75 6.10 -21.42
C GLU A 174 13.28 6.73 -20.12
N LEU A 175 13.05 6.12 -18.95
CA LEU A 175 13.56 6.63 -17.66
C LEU A 175 14.93 6.06 -17.29
N HIS A 176 15.24 4.81 -17.68
CA HIS A 176 16.46 4.12 -17.24
C HIS A 176 17.11 3.16 -18.26
N GLY A 177 16.70 3.17 -19.53
CA GLY A 177 17.28 2.33 -20.60
C GLY A 177 16.85 0.86 -20.58
N SER A 178 16.22 0.38 -19.51
CA SER A 178 15.66 -0.97 -19.38
C SER A 178 14.17 -0.92 -19.04
N GLY A 179 13.38 -1.75 -19.71
CA GLY A 179 11.93 -1.74 -19.58
C GLY A 179 11.22 -2.57 -20.64
N LYS A 180 10.24 -3.39 -20.24
CA LYS A 180 9.50 -4.26 -21.17
C LYS A 180 8.01 -3.93 -21.26
N ALA A 181 7.51 -2.99 -20.44
CA ALA A 181 6.09 -2.61 -20.38
C ALA A 181 5.47 -2.37 -21.77
N ARG A 182 6.10 -1.54 -22.60
CA ARG A 182 5.60 -1.23 -23.94
C ARG A 182 5.56 -2.46 -24.83
N LYS A 183 6.69 -3.18 -24.95
CA LYS A 183 6.77 -4.40 -25.75
C LYS A 183 5.67 -5.37 -25.33
N TRP A 184 5.54 -5.62 -24.04
CA TRP A 184 4.58 -6.54 -23.48
C TRP A 184 3.11 -6.12 -23.75
N VAL A 185 2.71 -4.87 -23.47
CA VAL A 185 1.32 -4.41 -23.72
C VAL A 185 0.89 -4.63 -25.16
N PHE A 186 1.80 -4.41 -26.12
CA PHE A 186 1.49 -4.48 -27.55
C PHE A 186 1.76 -5.85 -28.20
N THR A 187 2.43 -6.78 -27.52
CA THR A 187 2.73 -8.11 -28.07
C THR A 187 2.09 -9.27 -27.32
N GLU A 188 1.64 -9.09 -26.08
CA GLU A 188 0.97 -10.15 -25.32
C GLU A 188 -0.49 -10.29 -25.75
N SER A 189 -0.79 -11.43 -26.37
CA SER A 189 -2.13 -11.79 -26.82
C SER A 189 -2.99 -12.37 -25.69
N ASP A 190 -2.37 -12.97 -24.67
CA ASP A 190 -3.08 -13.56 -23.53
C ASP A 190 -2.82 -12.78 -22.23
N LEU A 191 -3.78 -11.92 -21.94
CA LEU A 191 -3.76 -11.06 -20.76
C LEU A 191 -3.89 -11.82 -19.45
N SER A 192 -4.49 -13.00 -19.45
CA SER A 192 -4.65 -13.78 -18.22
C SER A 192 -3.32 -14.20 -17.60
N ARG A 193 -2.21 -14.15 -18.37
CA ARG A 193 -0.88 -14.56 -17.93
C ARG A 193 -0.09 -13.42 -17.32
N THR A 194 0.18 -12.38 -18.10
CA THR A 194 0.79 -11.13 -17.60
C THR A 194 0.04 -9.97 -18.24
N PRO A 195 -0.31 -8.92 -17.47
CA PRO A 195 0.18 -8.58 -16.15
C PRO A 195 -0.89 -8.85 -15.06
N TYR A 196 -2.03 -9.46 -15.43
CA TYR A 196 -3.15 -9.67 -14.53
C TYR A 196 -2.83 -10.71 -13.48
N ALA A 197 -1.95 -11.68 -13.75
CA ALA A 197 -1.44 -12.55 -12.70
C ALA A 197 -0.65 -11.77 -11.65
N ASP A 198 0.16 -10.78 -12.04
CA ASP A 198 0.89 -9.92 -11.10
C ASP A 198 -0.07 -9.02 -10.32
N LEU A 199 -1.09 -8.49 -10.99
CA LEU A 199 -2.15 -7.71 -10.35
C LEU A 199 -2.93 -8.55 -9.34
N GLN A 200 -3.32 -9.77 -9.70
CA GLN A 200 -4.03 -10.69 -8.84
C GLN A 200 -3.17 -11.11 -7.65
N ASP A 201 -1.89 -11.39 -7.87
CA ASP A 201 -0.95 -11.72 -6.81
C ASP A 201 -0.80 -10.56 -5.81
N LEU A 202 -0.71 -9.32 -6.28
CA LEU A 202 -0.78 -8.14 -5.42
C LEU A 202 -2.08 -8.09 -4.62
N VAL A 203 -3.23 -8.22 -5.29
CA VAL A 203 -4.56 -8.17 -4.66
C VAL A 203 -4.67 -9.24 -3.56
N ASN A 204 -4.16 -10.44 -3.78
CA ASN A 204 -4.15 -11.52 -2.80
C ASN A 204 -3.33 -11.17 -1.53
N HIS A 205 -2.27 -10.36 -1.68
CA HIS A 205 -1.44 -9.92 -0.56
C HIS A 205 -1.85 -8.56 0.01
N MET A 206 -2.75 -7.81 -0.63
CA MET A 206 -3.21 -6.50 -0.13
C MET A 206 -3.82 -6.60 1.27
N GLY A 207 -4.50 -7.72 1.58
CA GLY A 207 -5.02 -7.97 2.92
C GLY A 207 -3.93 -7.94 4.00
N GLN A 208 -2.73 -8.48 3.71
CA GLN A 208 -1.63 -8.47 4.68
C GLN A 208 -1.09 -7.05 4.92
N PHE A 209 -0.92 -6.24 3.87
CA PHE A 209 -0.55 -4.83 4.03
C PHE A 209 -1.58 -4.08 4.88
N ILE A 210 -2.86 -4.24 4.53
CA ILE A 210 -3.97 -3.58 5.21
C ILE A 210 -4.02 -3.98 6.68
N ASN A 211 -3.85 -5.27 6.98
CA ASN A 211 -3.88 -5.76 8.35
C ASN A 211 -2.72 -5.20 9.18
N ILE A 212 -1.51 -5.18 8.62
CA ILE A 212 -0.35 -4.58 9.28
C ILE A 212 -0.60 -3.10 9.57
N LEU A 213 -1.13 -2.36 8.59
CA LEU A 213 -1.42 -0.93 8.73
C LEU A 213 -2.57 -0.66 9.71
N GLY A 214 -3.60 -1.49 9.70
CA GLY A 214 -4.70 -1.41 10.66
C GLY A 214 -4.19 -1.66 12.09
N CYS A 215 -3.30 -2.64 12.29
CA CYS A 215 -2.64 -2.85 13.56
C CYS A 215 -1.81 -1.64 13.98
N ILE A 216 -1.01 -1.07 13.06
CA ILE A 216 -0.21 0.13 13.38
C ILE A 216 -1.09 1.31 13.78
N PHE A 217 -2.15 1.61 13.03
CA PHE A 217 -2.92 2.84 13.24
C PHE A 217 -4.04 2.71 14.27
N SER A 218 -4.68 1.55 14.33
CA SER A 218 -5.86 1.30 15.17
C SER A 218 -5.53 0.43 16.38
N GLY A 219 -4.35 -0.16 16.44
CA GLY A 219 -3.87 -0.88 17.61
C GLY A 219 -4.66 -2.13 17.94
N ARG A 220 -4.82 -2.35 19.24
CA ARG A 220 -5.50 -3.52 19.81
C ARG A 220 -6.95 -3.67 19.34
N GLU A 221 -7.69 -2.58 19.18
CA GLU A 221 -9.10 -2.64 18.74
C GLU A 221 -9.25 -3.36 17.40
N PHE A 222 -8.33 -3.11 16.47
CA PHE A 222 -8.34 -3.77 15.18
C PHE A 222 -7.80 -5.21 15.23
N ALA A 223 -6.81 -5.49 16.06
CA ALA A 223 -6.33 -6.85 16.26
C ALA A 223 -7.45 -7.78 16.78
N GLU A 224 -8.24 -7.30 17.75
CA GLU A 224 -9.38 -8.05 18.29
C GLU A 224 -10.51 -8.23 17.26
N LEU A 225 -10.68 -7.29 16.33
CA LEU A 225 -11.60 -7.44 15.21
C LEU A 225 -11.13 -8.53 14.25
N LEU A 226 -9.85 -8.52 13.88
CA LEU A 226 -9.27 -9.54 13.00
C LEU A 226 -9.37 -10.94 13.59
N GLU A 227 -9.09 -11.10 14.89
CA GLU A 227 -9.23 -12.40 15.57
C GLU A 227 -10.66 -12.93 15.50
N LYS A 228 -11.67 -12.07 15.62
CA LYS A 228 -13.08 -12.46 15.50
C LYS A 228 -13.47 -12.83 14.07
N GLU A 229 -12.95 -12.13 13.07
CA GLU A 229 -13.22 -12.43 11.65
C GLU A 229 -12.51 -13.69 11.16
N LEU A 230 -11.37 -14.04 11.75
CA LEU A 230 -10.59 -15.23 11.42
C LEU A 230 -10.92 -16.45 12.28
N ALA A 231 -11.78 -16.29 13.29
CA ALA A 231 -12.27 -17.40 14.10
C ALA A 231 -13.16 -18.33 13.24
N PRO A 232 -12.91 -19.65 13.24
CA PRO A 232 -13.63 -20.62 12.42
C PRO A 232 -15.11 -20.78 12.79
#